data_AF-A0A932YCH1-F1
#
_entry.id   AF-A0A932YCH1-F1
#
_cell.length_a   1.000
_cell.length_b   1.000
_cell.length_c   1.000
_cell.angle_alpha   90.00
_cell.angle_beta   90.00
_cell.angle_gamma   90.00
#
_symmetry.space_group_name_H-M   'P 1'
#
loop_
_entity.id
_entity.type
_entity.pdbx_description
1 polymer ?
#
loop_
_entity_poly.entity_id
_entity_poly.type
_entity_poly.pdbx_seq_one_letter_code
_entity_poly.pdbx_strand_id
1 'polypeptide(L)'
;MRRDRGQRGRFNEIVVKLIDLIEDFWPVEDGKDHRWTFFLRQRRQWVRLHVTKYDKAYYFSGSDFDSFSYPSKNAMDAGIEERLPSWIRELAHWKQAVAHDPIEAQARLMKKLPIRYRTGVIQRKNVRLLLPQWMPIASALTKNEKKEILEILRKAIPAPVRSMTLNRFFDYCRAAYQANPKTFRKMGYQSGLSGKVYYKKYADGRHGGLLDIKSNSPRAFERWYESKSWSGCHPWEIYRGGNSTHIDMCVARPMGRQKGWEVRLQASSSARLVETCRIALALKKADLPVIVDEADSYLNRILDQDWVGVVPQEEGIAYGWQSFPQEWGVRDCVRLDLFYEENPKAKPWLKKHLQSVIYWLPEELTAFLK
;
A
#
# COMPACT_ATOMS: atom_id res chain seq x y z
N MET A 1 -34.99 -20.97 -18.86
CA MET A 1 -35.31 -19.54 -19.08
C MET A 1 -36.32 -18.93 -18.09
N ARG A 2 -37.41 -19.60 -17.65
CA ARG A 2 -38.36 -19.01 -16.67
C ARG A 2 -37.87 -19.01 -15.20
N ARG A 3 -37.11 -20.02 -14.76
CA ARG A 3 -36.53 -20.07 -13.38
C ARG A 3 -35.53 -18.93 -13.11
N ASP A 4 -34.73 -18.60 -14.12
CA ASP A 4 -33.65 -17.61 -14.05
C ASP A 4 -34.17 -16.16 -13.89
N ARG A 5 -35.29 -15.83 -14.55
CA ARG A 5 -35.92 -14.50 -14.42
C ARG A 5 -36.57 -14.28 -13.05
N GLY A 6 -37.14 -15.33 -12.45
CA GLY A 6 -37.78 -15.25 -11.13
C GLY A 6 -36.78 -15.10 -9.98
N GLN A 7 -35.64 -15.79 -10.04
CA GLN A 7 -34.56 -15.64 -9.05
C GLN A 7 -33.94 -14.23 -9.12
N ARG A 8 -33.68 -13.71 -10.32
CA ARG A 8 -33.12 -12.37 -10.52
C ARG A 8 -34.04 -11.24 -10.04
N GLY A 9 -35.36 -11.40 -10.18
CA GLY A 9 -36.35 -10.44 -9.65
C GLY A 9 -36.32 -10.37 -8.12
N ARG A 10 -36.38 -11.53 -7.45
CA ARG A 10 -36.31 -11.64 -5.99
C ARG A 10 -34.99 -11.10 -5.42
N PHE A 11 -33.88 -11.36 -6.09
CA PHE A 11 -32.58 -10.82 -5.69
C PHE A 11 -32.56 -9.29 -5.72
N ASN A 12 -33.01 -8.68 -6.82
CA ASN A 12 -33.07 -7.23 -6.96
C ASN A 12 -33.92 -6.59 -5.86
N GLU A 13 -35.07 -7.18 -5.53
CA GLU A 13 -35.92 -6.70 -4.43
C GLU A 13 -35.20 -6.73 -3.07
N ILE A 14 -34.43 -7.79 -2.80
CA ILE A 14 -33.67 -7.91 -1.54
C ILE A 14 -32.54 -6.87 -1.49
N VAL A 15 -31.82 -6.67 -2.60
CA VAL A 15 -30.74 -5.67 -2.67
C VAL A 15 -31.29 -4.25 -2.51
N VAL A 16 -32.43 -3.92 -3.13
CA VAL A 16 -33.09 -2.62 -2.95
C VAL A 16 -33.44 -2.40 -1.48
N LYS A 17 -34.02 -3.40 -0.80
CA LYS A 17 -34.29 -3.30 0.66
C LYS A 17 -33.03 -3.06 1.49
N LEU A 18 -31.91 -3.68 1.11
CA LEU A 18 -30.63 -3.43 1.78
C LEU A 18 -30.15 -1.99 1.54
N ILE A 19 -30.25 -1.49 0.30
CA ILE A 19 -29.89 -0.11 -0.06
C ILE A 19 -30.74 0.88 0.73
N ASP A 20 -32.05 0.70 0.77
CA ASP A 20 -32.97 1.59 1.50
C ASP A 20 -32.56 1.70 2.97
N LEU A 21 -32.22 0.58 3.61
CA LEU A 21 -31.72 0.57 4.99
C LEU A 21 -30.38 1.29 5.16
N ILE A 22 -29.47 1.17 4.19
CA ILE A 22 -28.16 1.83 4.23
C ILE A 22 -28.33 3.35 4.06
N GLU A 23 -29.21 3.76 3.16
CA GLU A 23 -29.43 5.18 2.87
C GLU A 23 -30.13 5.94 3.99
N ASP A 24 -30.67 5.26 5.00
CA ASP A 24 -31.13 5.89 6.24
C ASP A 24 -29.98 6.46 7.08
N PHE A 25 -28.73 6.07 6.80
CA PHE A 25 -27.55 6.55 7.51
C PHE A 25 -26.81 7.63 6.73
N TRP A 26 -26.19 8.57 7.43
CA TRP A 26 -25.21 9.50 6.85
C TRP A 26 -23.97 8.73 6.37
N PRO A 27 -23.57 8.88 5.09
CA PRO A 27 -22.31 8.34 4.60
C PRO A 27 -21.11 9.15 5.11
N VAL A 28 -19.93 8.53 5.01
CA VAL A 28 -18.66 9.26 4.91
C VAL A 28 -18.49 9.71 3.46
N GLU A 29 -18.30 11.00 3.24
CA GLU A 29 -18.02 11.56 1.91
C GLU A 29 -16.52 11.47 1.59
N ASP A 30 -16.20 10.95 0.40
CA ASP A 30 -14.84 10.92 -0.15
C ASP A 30 -14.87 11.37 -1.62
N GLY A 31 -14.71 12.67 -1.84
CA GLY A 31 -14.85 13.28 -3.16
C GLY A 31 -16.27 13.15 -3.70
N LYS A 32 -16.48 12.23 -4.66
CA LYS A 32 -17.80 11.92 -5.25
C LYS A 32 -18.42 10.64 -4.68
N ASP A 33 -17.69 9.96 -3.81
CA ASP A 33 -18.08 8.66 -3.28
C ASP A 33 -18.81 8.85 -1.95
N HIS A 34 -19.91 8.12 -1.77
CA HIS A 34 -20.54 7.98 -0.46
C HIS A 34 -20.23 6.59 0.08
N ARG A 35 -19.61 6.53 1.26
CA ARG A 35 -19.14 5.29 1.87
C ARG A 35 -19.88 4.99 3.17
N TRP A 36 -20.24 3.73 3.36
CA TRP A 36 -20.78 3.21 4.60
C TRP A 36 -20.01 1.96 5.01
N THR A 37 -19.78 1.81 6.32
CA THR A 37 -19.09 0.65 6.90
C THR A 37 -19.89 0.13 8.09
N PHE A 38 -20.20 -1.16 8.08
CA PHE A 38 -20.97 -1.83 9.14
C PHE A 38 -20.29 -3.12 9.60
N PHE A 39 -20.42 -3.45 10.89
CA PHE A 39 -20.05 -4.78 11.40
C PHE A 39 -21.31 -5.59 11.67
N LEU A 40 -21.51 -6.65 10.89
CA LEU A 40 -22.69 -7.49 10.93
C LEU A 40 -22.35 -8.85 11.53
N ARG A 41 -23.24 -9.36 12.39
CA ARG A 41 -23.05 -10.68 13.00
C ARG A 41 -23.61 -11.77 12.09
N GLN A 42 -22.75 -12.61 11.53
CA GLN A 42 -23.17 -13.76 10.72
C GLN A 42 -22.86 -15.06 11.46
N ARG A 43 -23.89 -15.69 12.04
CA ARG A 43 -23.77 -16.89 12.88
C ARG A 43 -22.73 -16.69 14.00
N ARG A 44 -21.57 -17.36 13.91
CA ARG A 44 -20.47 -17.29 14.89
C ARG A 44 -19.34 -16.35 14.47
N GLN A 45 -19.45 -15.69 13.31
CA GLN A 45 -18.43 -14.79 12.75
C GLN A 45 -18.95 -13.35 12.64
N TRP A 46 -18.02 -12.41 12.50
CA TRP A 46 -18.31 -11.02 12.18
C TRP A 46 -17.96 -10.79 10.73
N VAL A 47 -18.75 -9.97 10.05
CA VAL A 47 -18.55 -9.52 8.68
C VAL A 47 -18.45 -8.00 8.71
N ARG A 48 -17.38 -7.48 8.13
CA ARG A 48 -17.25 -6.05 7.84
C ARG A 48 -17.85 -5.83 6.45
N LEU A 49 -18.93 -5.07 6.38
CA LEU A 49 -19.60 -4.71 5.13
C LEU A 49 -19.22 -3.27 4.78
N HIS A 50 -18.51 -3.11 3.67
CA HIS A 50 -18.28 -1.81 3.06
C HIS A 50 -19.23 -1.62 1.89
N VAL A 51 -19.79 -0.42 1.79
CA VAL A 51 -20.68 -0.03 0.71
C VAL A 51 -20.22 1.31 0.17
N THR A 52 -19.99 1.38 -1.13
CA THR A 52 -19.62 2.61 -1.82
C THR A 52 -20.65 2.91 -2.89
N LYS A 53 -21.24 4.11 -2.87
CA LYS A 53 -22.07 4.63 -3.95
C LYS A 53 -21.24 5.57 -4.81
N TYR A 54 -21.10 5.23 -6.09
CA TYR A 54 -20.42 6.03 -7.10
C TYR A 54 -21.23 6.00 -8.41
N ASP A 55 -21.47 7.18 -9.00
CA ASP A 55 -22.18 7.33 -10.27
C ASP A 55 -23.48 6.48 -10.38
N LYS A 56 -24.34 6.59 -9.36
CA LYS A 56 -25.62 5.88 -9.23
C LYS A 56 -25.52 4.35 -9.11
N ALA A 57 -24.32 3.79 -8.99
CA ALA A 57 -24.10 2.39 -8.66
C ALA A 57 -23.61 2.22 -7.22
N TYR A 58 -24.00 1.12 -6.60
CA TYR A 58 -23.53 0.67 -5.30
C TYR A 58 -22.56 -0.49 -5.50
N TYR A 59 -21.45 -0.46 -4.78
CA TYR A 59 -20.44 -1.49 -4.72
C TYR A 59 -20.40 -1.99 -3.29
N PHE A 60 -20.62 -3.28 -3.11
CA PHE A 60 -20.61 -3.93 -1.81
C PHE A 60 -19.39 -4.82 -1.74
N SER A 61 -18.64 -4.73 -0.64
CA SER A 61 -17.58 -5.68 -0.32
C SER A 61 -17.72 -6.16 1.12
N GLY A 62 -17.69 -7.49 1.28
CA GLY A 62 -17.64 -8.15 2.57
C GLY A 62 -16.24 -8.70 2.89
N SER A 63 -16.09 -9.21 4.10
CA SER A 63 -14.98 -10.10 4.45
C SER A 63 -14.93 -11.33 3.52
N ASP A 64 -13.73 -11.78 3.12
CA ASP A 64 -13.45 -12.94 2.25
C ASP A 64 -13.61 -12.74 0.72
N PHE A 65 -13.37 -11.53 0.20
CA PHE A 65 -13.43 -11.17 -1.23
C PHE A 65 -14.82 -11.19 -1.87
N ASP A 66 -15.88 -11.45 -1.10
CA ASP A 66 -17.26 -11.35 -1.60
C ASP A 66 -17.53 -9.92 -2.05
N SER A 67 -17.82 -9.74 -3.34
CA SER A 67 -18.15 -8.43 -3.87
C SER A 67 -19.26 -8.49 -4.91
N PHE A 68 -20.13 -7.48 -4.91
CA PHE A 68 -21.12 -7.31 -5.96
C PHE A 68 -21.46 -5.84 -6.17
N SER A 69 -22.15 -5.56 -7.29
CA SER A 69 -22.59 -4.21 -7.62
C SER A 69 -24.07 -4.17 -7.98
N TYR A 70 -24.69 -2.99 -7.76
CA TYR A 70 -26.08 -2.73 -8.10
C TYR A 70 -26.26 -1.32 -8.69
N PRO A 71 -26.94 -1.13 -9.84
CA PRO A 71 -27.41 -2.19 -10.75
C PRO A 71 -26.22 -2.94 -11.38
N SER A 72 -26.29 -4.27 -11.35
CA SER A 72 -25.15 -5.16 -11.65
C SER A 72 -24.60 -4.97 -13.06
N LYS A 73 -23.28 -4.71 -13.15
CA LYS A 73 -22.48 -4.84 -14.37
C LYS A 73 -21.55 -6.06 -14.35
N ASN A 74 -21.30 -6.64 -13.18
CA ASN A 74 -20.36 -7.74 -12.96
C ASN A 74 -21.06 -9.05 -12.55
N ALA A 75 -20.40 -10.18 -12.83
CA ALA A 75 -20.81 -11.49 -12.32
C ALA A 75 -20.81 -11.48 -10.78
N MET A 76 -21.83 -12.10 -10.19
CA MET A 76 -22.02 -12.18 -8.75
C MET A 76 -21.26 -13.39 -8.18
N ASP A 77 -20.65 -13.23 -7.01
CA ASP A 77 -20.06 -14.35 -6.29
C ASP A 77 -21.14 -15.33 -5.82
N ALA A 78 -20.84 -16.62 -5.95
CA ALA A 78 -21.74 -17.69 -5.52
C ALA A 78 -21.95 -17.63 -4.00
N GLY A 79 -23.21 -17.41 -3.58
CA GLY A 79 -23.62 -17.47 -2.17
C GLY A 79 -24.00 -16.13 -1.54
N ILE A 80 -23.84 -14.99 -2.23
CA ILE A 80 -24.28 -13.67 -1.70
C ILE A 80 -25.79 -13.66 -1.40
N GLU A 81 -26.61 -14.26 -2.26
CA GLU A 81 -28.07 -14.31 -2.08
C GLU A 81 -28.48 -14.94 -0.74
N GLU A 82 -27.73 -15.93 -0.26
CA GLU A 82 -28.00 -16.60 1.02
C GLU A 82 -27.65 -15.74 2.22
N ARG A 83 -26.73 -14.77 2.07
CA ARG A 83 -26.25 -13.91 3.15
C ARG A 83 -27.07 -12.65 3.32
N LEU A 84 -27.60 -12.10 2.22
CA LEU A 84 -28.36 -10.84 2.21
C LEU A 84 -29.48 -10.76 3.26
N PRO A 85 -30.32 -11.81 3.46
CA PRO A 85 -31.35 -11.76 4.50
C PRO A 85 -30.79 -11.59 5.91
N SER A 86 -29.62 -12.18 6.19
CA SER A 86 -28.93 -12.00 7.47
C SER A 86 -28.40 -10.58 7.61
N TRP A 87 -27.81 -10.01 6.55
CA TRP A 87 -27.28 -8.66 6.59
C TRP A 87 -28.36 -7.61 6.81
N ILE A 88 -29.49 -7.73 6.09
CA ILE A 88 -30.66 -6.86 6.28
C ILE A 88 -31.16 -6.89 7.72
N ARG A 89 -31.28 -8.09 8.30
CA ARG A 89 -31.75 -8.24 9.69
C ARG A 89 -30.78 -7.60 10.69
N GLU A 90 -29.49 -7.89 10.57
CA GLU A 90 -28.49 -7.30 11.49
C GLU A 90 -28.39 -5.78 11.31
N LEU A 91 -28.51 -5.27 10.08
CA LEU A 91 -28.51 -3.83 9.82
C LEU A 91 -29.77 -3.15 10.38
N ALA A 92 -30.94 -3.79 10.31
CA ALA A 92 -32.16 -3.28 10.93
C ALA A 92 -32.03 -3.22 12.47
N HIS A 93 -31.42 -4.23 13.10
CA HIS A 93 -31.09 -4.17 14.53
C HIS A 93 -30.09 -3.05 14.85
N TRP A 94 -29.08 -2.87 13.99
CA TRP A 94 -28.13 -1.76 14.14
C TRP A 94 -28.82 -0.41 14.06
N LYS A 95 -29.70 -0.20 13.06
CA LYS A 95 -30.53 1.01 12.91
C LYS A 95 -31.32 1.30 14.18
N GLN A 96 -31.98 0.29 14.75
CA GLN A 96 -32.74 0.45 16.00
C GLN A 96 -31.83 0.85 17.18
N ALA A 97 -30.65 0.22 17.29
CA ALA A 97 -29.70 0.54 18.36
C ALA A 97 -29.17 1.98 18.25
N VAL A 98 -28.79 2.42 17.06
CA VAL A 98 -28.26 3.78 16.86
C VAL A 98 -29.34 4.86 16.93
N ALA A 99 -30.59 4.54 16.60
CA ALA A 99 -31.72 5.46 16.78
C ALA A 99 -31.97 5.77 18.26
N HIS A 100 -31.64 4.84 19.16
CA HIS A 100 -31.76 5.04 20.60
C HIS A 100 -30.57 5.84 21.15
N ASP A 101 -29.34 5.35 20.92
CA ASP A 101 -28.12 6.05 21.30
C ASP A 101 -26.96 5.58 20.39
N PRO A 102 -26.52 6.42 19.45
CA PRO A 102 -25.47 6.06 18.50
C PRO A 102 -24.10 5.90 19.18
N ILE A 103 -23.82 6.61 20.28
CA ILE A 103 -22.54 6.51 21.00
C ILE A 103 -22.50 5.21 21.80
N GLU A 104 -23.56 4.91 22.54
CA GLU A 104 -23.65 3.67 23.31
C GLU A 104 -23.65 2.44 22.40
N ALA A 105 -24.37 2.47 21.28
CA ALA A 105 -24.40 1.39 20.30
C ALA A 105 -22.99 1.05 19.78
N GLN A 106 -22.21 2.08 19.40
CA GLN A 106 -20.82 1.92 18.99
C GLN A 106 -19.94 1.36 20.12
N ALA A 107 -20.05 1.89 21.33
CA ALA A 107 -19.26 1.40 22.47
C ALA A 107 -19.57 -0.08 22.78
N ARG A 108 -20.85 -0.49 22.73
CA ARG A 108 -21.28 -1.89 22.92
C ARG A 108 -20.75 -2.80 21.83
N LEU A 109 -20.78 -2.36 20.57
CA LEU A 109 -20.21 -3.10 19.44
C LEU A 109 -18.70 -3.29 19.62
N MET A 110 -17.97 -2.21 19.92
CA MET A 110 -16.52 -2.25 20.12
C MET A 110 -16.12 -3.08 21.34
N LYS A 111 -16.95 -3.23 22.37
CA LYS A 111 -16.70 -4.19 23.46
C LYS A 111 -16.81 -5.65 23.01
N LYS A 112 -17.73 -5.95 22.08
CA LYS A 112 -18.01 -7.32 21.60
C LYS A 112 -17.16 -7.75 20.41
N LEU A 113 -16.68 -6.80 19.60
CA LEU A 113 -15.92 -7.07 18.39
C LEU A 113 -14.58 -7.72 18.72
N PRO A 114 -14.30 -8.97 18.30
CA PRO A 114 -13.03 -9.63 18.58
C PRO A 114 -11.85 -8.84 17.99
N ILE A 115 -10.71 -8.82 18.68
CA ILE A 115 -9.52 -8.04 18.28
C ILE A 115 -8.99 -8.37 16.88
N ARG A 116 -9.28 -9.56 16.35
CA ARG A 116 -8.87 -9.98 15.00
C ARG A 116 -9.61 -9.24 13.88
N TYR A 117 -10.71 -8.57 14.19
CA TYR A 117 -11.51 -7.76 13.27
C TYR A 117 -11.23 -6.26 13.44
N ARG A 118 -10.19 -5.91 14.19
CA ARG A 118 -9.88 -4.52 14.53
C ARG A 118 -8.61 -4.06 13.84
N THR A 119 -8.58 -2.78 13.56
CA THR A 119 -7.43 -2.06 13.05
C THR A 119 -6.61 -1.50 14.22
N GLY A 120 -5.30 -1.63 14.13
CA GLY A 120 -4.40 -1.09 15.15
C GLY A 120 -3.03 -0.79 14.59
N VAL A 121 -2.15 -0.24 15.41
CA VAL A 121 -0.76 0.02 15.06
C VAL A 121 0.15 -0.52 16.16
N ILE A 122 1.29 -1.05 15.75
CA ILE A 122 2.31 -1.59 16.63
C ILE A 122 3.67 -1.04 16.24
N GLN A 123 4.48 -0.68 17.22
CA GLN A 123 5.85 -0.20 16.99
C GLN A 123 6.68 -1.28 16.28
N ARG A 124 7.42 -0.93 15.22
CA ARG A 124 8.24 -1.89 14.45
C ARG A 124 9.19 -2.68 15.34
N LYS A 125 9.81 -2.06 16.35
CA LYS A 125 10.68 -2.75 17.31
C LYS A 125 9.98 -3.92 18.01
N ASN A 126 8.69 -3.79 18.32
CA ASN A 126 7.90 -4.86 18.94
C ASN A 126 7.60 -5.96 17.93
N VAL A 127 7.28 -5.60 16.67
CA VAL A 127 7.13 -6.59 15.60
C VAL A 127 8.42 -7.38 15.41
N ARG A 128 9.57 -6.72 15.33
CA ARG A 128 10.87 -7.39 15.20
C ARG A 128 11.18 -8.34 16.36
N LEU A 129 10.78 -8.00 17.58
CA LEU A 129 10.97 -8.87 18.76
C LEU A 129 10.06 -10.11 18.71
N LEU A 130 8.83 -9.96 18.22
CA LEU A 130 7.81 -11.01 18.23
C LEU A 130 7.76 -11.83 16.92
N LEU A 131 8.26 -11.27 15.82
CA LEU A 131 8.33 -11.83 14.47
C LEU A 131 9.68 -11.46 13.81
N PRO A 132 10.82 -11.96 14.32
CA PRO A 132 12.15 -11.57 13.83
C PRO A 132 12.43 -11.89 12.35
N GLN A 133 11.73 -12.86 11.78
CA GLN A 133 11.78 -13.26 10.38
C GLN A 133 10.94 -12.36 9.46
N TRP A 134 9.99 -11.60 10.01
CA TRP A 134 9.14 -10.71 9.23
C TRP A 134 9.93 -9.45 8.87
N MET A 135 10.20 -9.29 7.56
CA MET A 135 10.85 -8.12 6.97
C MET A 135 12.16 -7.73 7.68
N PRO A 136 13.23 -8.54 7.56
CA PRO A 136 14.44 -8.44 8.37
C PRO A 136 15.39 -7.30 7.92
N ILE A 137 14.88 -6.07 7.80
CA ILE A 137 15.61 -4.87 7.32
C ILE A 137 16.92 -4.69 8.10
N ALA A 138 16.85 -4.74 9.43
CA ALA A 138 17.97 -4.47 10.31
C ALA A 138 19.11 -5.49 10.18
N SER A 139 18.80 -6.76 9.87
CA SER A 139 19.80 -7.81 9.64
C SER A 139 20.22 -7.94 8.18
N ALA A 140 19.45 -7.38 7.25
CA ALA A 140 19.77 -7.41 5.82
C ALA A 140 20.83 -6.37 5.43
N LEU A 141 21.02 -5.33 6.24
CA LEU A 141 22.10 -4.36 6.13
C LEU A 141 23.21 -4.66 7.15
N THR A 142 24.47 -4.59 6.71
CA THR A 142 25.63 -4.63 7.60
C THR A 142 25.67 -3.40 8.50
N LYS A 143 26.42 -3.47 9.62
CA LYS A 143 26.62 -2.31 10.51
C LYS A 143 27.16 -1.09 9.77
N ASN A 144 28.09 -1.31 8.83
CA ASN A 144 28.69 -0.24 8.03
C ASN A 144 27.69 0.34 7.01
N GLU A 145 26.97 -0.51 6.25
CA GLU A 145 25.90 -0.05 5.36
C GLU A 145 24.86 0.78 6.12
N LYS A 146 24.44 0.31 7.31
CA LYS A 146 23.49 1.03 8.17
C LYS A 146 24.02 2.41 8.58
N LYS A 147 25.27 2.50 9.02
CA LYS A 147 25.88 3.79 9.38
C LYS A 147 25.90 4.75 8.19
N GLU A 148 26.41 4.29 7.05
CA GLU A 148 26.58 5.13 5.87
C GLU A 148 25.25 5.58 5.25
N ILE A 149 24.22 4.71 5.23
CA ILE A 149 22.92 5.09 4.70
C ILE A 149 22.22 6.10 5.61
N LEU A 150 22.35 5.95 6.94
CA LEU A 150 21.82 6.94 7.89
C LEU A 150 22.47 8.31 7.70
N GLU A 151 23.76 8.36 7.35
CA GLU A 151 24.41 9.62 6.97
C GLU A 151 23.86 10.19 5.67
N ILE A 152 23.60 9.36 4.65
CA ILE A 152 22.98 9.82 3.39
C ILE A 152 21.60 10.41 3.65
N LEU A 153 20.76 9.70 4.41
CA LEU A 153 19.37 10.09 4.67
C LEU A 153 19.25 11.38 5.51
N ARG A 154 20.26 11.69 6.34
CA ARG A 154 20.29 12.91 7.17
C ARG A 154 20.95 14.11 6.49
N LYS A 155 21.62 13.90 5.36
CA LYS A 155 22.34 14.98 4.67
C LYS A 155 21.38 15.93 3.97
N ALA A 156 21.84 17.17 3.81
CA ALA A 156 21.18 18.14 2.97
C ALA A 156 21.07 17.63 1.52
N ILE A 157 20.01 18.08 0.84
CA ILE A 157 19.76 17.81 -0.57
C ILE A 157 21.00 18.22 -1.39
N PRO A 158 21.59 17.32 -2.20
CA PRO A 158 22.75 17.65 -3.02
C PRO A 158 22.41 18.72 -4.06
N ALA A 159 23.43 19.46 -4.50
CA ALA A 159 23.27 20.45 -5.56
C ALA A 159 22.78 19.78 -6.87
N PRO A 160 21.91 20.45 -7.65
CA PRO A 160 21.46 19.93 -8.93
C PRO A 160 22.62 19.69 -9.90
N VAL A 161 22.48 18.63 -10.69
CA VAL A 161 23.37 18.33 -11.81
C VAL A 161 23.14 19.36 -12.92
N ARG A 162 24.21 20.06 -13.31
CA ARG A 162 24.12 21.14 -14.32
C ARG A 162 23.55 20.70 -15.67
N SER A 163 23.85 19.48 -16.11
CA SER A 163 23.45 18.95 -17.42
C SER A 163 23.15 17.45 -17.33
N MET A 164 22.07 17.01 -17.96
CA MET A 164 21.71 15.61 -18.05
C MET A 164 21.81 15.11 -19.49
N THR A 165 22.32 13.90 -19.65
CA THR A 165 22.33 13.16 -20.91
C THR A 165 21.81 11.76 -20.65
N LEU A 166 21.40 11.05 -21.70
CA LEU A 166 20.99 9.65 -21.56
C LEU A 166 22.13 8.78 -21.02
N ASN A 167 23.38 9.01 -21.47
CA ASN A 167 24.54 8.30 -20.94
C ASN A 167 24.76 8.57 -19.46
N ARG A 168 24.61 9.83 -19.02
CA ARG A 168 24.70 10.16 -17.59
C ARG A 168 23.62 9.42 -16.79
N PHE A 169 22.37 9.40 -17.26
CA PHE A 169 21.33 8.60 -16.61
C PHE A 169 21.71 7.10 -16.56
N PHE A 170 22.31 6.56 -17.62
CA PHE A 170 22.79 5.19 -17.61
C PHE A 170 23.96 4.94 -16.66
N ASP A 171 24.78 5.93 -16.33
CA ASP A 171 25.79 5.78 -15.27
C ASP A 171 25.13 5.53 -13.90
N TYR A 172 24.03 6.23 -13.60
CA TYR A 172 23.21 5.94 -12.43
C TYR A 172 22.62 4.52 -12.48
N CYS A 173 22.02 4.13 -13.60
CA CYS A 173 21.47 2.78 -13.78
C CYS A 173 22.54 1.72 -13.54
N ARG A 174 23.74 1.90 -14.11
CA ARG A 174 24.86 0.98 -13.95
C ARG A 174 25.20 0.78 -12.48
N ALA A 175 25.39 1.86 -11.72
CA ALA A 175 25.68 1.80 -10.29
C ALA A 175 24.55 1.08 -9.53
N ALA A 176 23.29 1.40 -9.83
CA ALA A 176 22.12 0.80 -9.18
C ALA A 176 22.04 -0.72 -9.39
N TYR A 177 22.15 -1.19 -10.63
CA TYR A 177 22.06 -2.62 -10.94
C TYR A 177 23.24 -3.42 -10.37
N GLN A 178 24.44 -2.83 -10.33
CA GLN A 178 25.61 -3.46 -9.72
C GLN A 178 25.51 -3.54 -8.20
N ALA A 179 24.68 -2.72 -7.56
CA ALA A 179 24.49 -2.73 -6.10
C ALA A 179 23.74 -3.98 -5.59
N ASN A 180 22.91 -4.60 -6.42
CA ASN A 180 22.05 -5.73 -6.01
C ASN A 180 22.07 -6.91 -7.00
N PRO A 181 23.23 -7.57 -7.22
CA PRO A 181 23.35 -8.65 -8.21
C PRO A 181 22.44 -9.85 -7.91
N LYS A 182 22.16 -10.12 -6.63
CA LYS A 182 21.30 -11.25 -6.21
C LYS A 182 19.85 -11.09 -6.68
N THR A 183 19.34 -9.86 -6.75
CA THR A 183 17.98 -9.55 -7.21
C THR A 183 17.76 -10.00 -8.66
N PHE A 184 18.80 -9.92 -9.49
CA PHE A 184 18.74 -10.25 -10.92
C PHE A 184 19.30 -11.64 -11.25
N ARG A 185 19.68 -12.45 -10.25
CA ARG A 185 20.32 -13.76 -10.46
C ARG A 185 19.49 -14.68 -11.36
N LYS A 186 18.17 -14.76 -11.12
CA LYS A 186 17.25 -15.58 -11.92
C LYS A 186 17.08 -15.09 -13.36
N MET A 187 17.44 -13.83 -13.63
CA MET A 187 17.40 -13.20 -14.95
C MET A 187 18.76 -13.27 -15.68
N GLY A 188 19.71 -14.06 -15.18
CA GLY A 188 21.04 -14.21 -15.78
C GLY A 188 21.94 -12.99 -15.58
N TYR A 189 22.00 -12.47 -14.35
CA TYR A 189 22.85 -11.32 -14.03
C TYR A 189 24.31 -11.53 -14.46
N GLN A 190 24.83 -10.54 -15.19
CA GLN A 190 26.23 -10.46 -15.61
C GLN A 190 26.79 -9.14 -15.09
N SER A 191 27.94 -9.19 -14.42
CA SER A 191 28.62 -7.98 -13.93
C SER A 191 29.30 -7.22 -15.07
N GLY A 192 29.60 -5.95 -14.84
CA GLY A 192 30.41 -5.12 -15.75
C GLY A 192 29.72 -4.62 -17.01
N LEU A 193 28.43 -4.90 -17.22
CA LEU A 193 27.68 -4.37 -18.38
C LEU A 193 27.56 -2.84 -18.34
N SER A 194 27.34 -2.24 -19.51
CA SER A 194 27.02 -0.81 -19.58
C SER A 194 25.62 -0.54 -19.01
N GLY A 195 25.40 0.67 -18.51
CA GLY A 195 24.11 1.06 -17.93
C GLY A 195 22.95 0.94 -18.92
N LYS A 196 23.17 1.24 -20.20
CA LYS A 196 22.17 1.04 -21.26
C LYS A 196 21.75 -0.42 -21.40
N VAL A 197 22.72 -1.35 -21.33
CA VAL A 197 22.45 -2.78 -21.44
C VAL A 197 21.72 -3.28 -20.19
N TYR A 198 22.13 -2.84 -19.00
CA TYR A 198 21.40 -3.20 -17.79
C TYR A 198 19.96 -2.68 -17.80
N TYR A 199 19.77 -1.40 -18.16
CA TYR A 199 18.44 -0.79 -18.24
C TYR A 199 17.53 -1.55 -19.20
N LYS A 200 18.00 -1.87 -20.42
CA LYS A 200 17.23 -2.67 -21.38
C LYS A 200 16.85 -4.05 -20.85
N LYS A 201 17.71 -4.69 -20.04
CA LYS A 201 17.46 -6.03 -19.49
C LYS A 201 16.49 -6.02 -18.30
N TYR A 202 16.57 -5.00 -17.44
CA TYR A 202 15.98 -5.07 -16.09
C TYR A 202 14.99 -3.95 -15.74
N ALA A 203 14.99 -2.81 -16.42
CA ALA A 203 13.97 -1.76 -16.21
C ALA A 203 12.62 -2.20 -16.76
N ASP A 204 11.52 -1.59 -16.31
CA ASP A 204 10.13 -1.94 -16.67
C ASP A 204 9.93 -2.22 -18.17
N GLY A 205 10.53 -1.38 -19.02
CA GLY A 205 10.54 -1.57 -20.48
C GLY A 205 9.58 -0.61 -21.20
N ARG A 206 8.61 0.00 -20.52
CA ARG A 206 7.83 1.13 -21.06
C ARG A 206 8.66 2.41 -21.00
N HIS A 207 9.71 2.50 -21.82
CA HIS A 207 10.69 3.59 -21.72
C HIS A 207 10.26 4.92 -22.37
N GLY A 208 9.08 5.00 -23.01
CA GLY A 208 8.52 6.25 -23.53
C GLY A 208 9.44 7.04 -24.47
N GLY A 209 10.16 6.35 -25.36
CA GLY A 209 11.12 6.97 -26.29
C GLY A 209 12.51 7.30 -25.72
N LEU A 210 12.78 7.03 -24.43
CA LEU A 210 14.07 7.33 -23.79
C LEU A 210 15.26 6.62 -24.48
N LEU A 211 15.05 5.43 -25.03
CA LEU A 211 16.13 4.65 -25.68
C LEU A 211 16.52 5.17 -27.07
N ASP A 212 15.70 6.05 -27.64
CA ASP A 212 15.77 6.49 -29.04
C ASP A 212 16.46 7.87 -29.18
N ILE A 213 16.75 8.55 -28.07
CA ILE A 213 17.42 9.86 -28.08
C ILE A 213 18.95 9.72 -28.21
N LYS A 214 19.58 10.77 -28.74
CA LYS A 214 21.05 10.83 -28.90
C LYS A 214 21.76 10.80 -27.53
N SER A 215 22.54 9.74 -27.29
CA SER A 215 23.04 9.39 -25.95
C SER A 215 23.81 10.47 -25.20
N ASN A 216 24.67 11.23 -25.91
CA ASN A 216 25.55 12.26 -25.34
C ASN A 216 25.04 13.69 -25.56
N SER A 217 23.77 13.89 -25.93
CA SER A 217 23.24 15.22 -26.23
C SER A 217 22.34 15.74 -25.10
N PRO A 218 22.78 16.75 -24.32
CA PRO A 218 21.92 17.38 -23.32
C PRO A 218 20.63 17.93 -23.91
N ARG A 219 20.73 18.57 -25.08
CA ARG A 219 19.57 19.12 -25.80
C ARG A 219 18.59 18.04 -26.25
N ALA A 220 19.07 16.84 -26.62
CA ALA A 220 18.17 15.73 -26.97
C ALA A 220 17.41 15.21 -25.74
N PHE A 221 18.09 15.09 -24.60
CA PHE A 221 17.48 14.69 -23.34
C PHE A 221 16.44 15.71 -22.87
N GLU A 222 16.79 17.00 -22.89
CA GLU A 222 15.91 18.10 -22.50
C GLU A 222 14.64 18.15 -23.37
N ARG A 223 14.79 18.10 -24.70
CA ARG A 223 13.63 18.07 -25.61
C ARG A 223 12.72 16.86 -25.39
N TRP A 224 13.30 15.67 -25.18
CA TRP A 224 12.51 14.48 -24.88
C TRP A 224 11.75 14.63 -23.56
N TYR A 225 12.43 15.10 -22.52
CA TYR A 225 11.81 15.34 -21.22
C TYR A 225 10.65 16.35 -21.32
N GLU A 226 10.87 17.47 -21.99
CA GLU A 226 9.89 18.55 -22.17
C GLU A 226 8.73 18.17 -23.10
N SER A 227 8.95 17.26 -24.05
CA SER A 227 7.89 16.78 -24.96
C SER A 227 6.74 16.08 -24.22
N LYS A 228 6.98 15.59 -22.99
CA LYS A 228 6.07 14.75 -22.22
C LYS A 228 5.57 13.49 -22.98
N SER A 229 6.25 13.10 -24.06
CA SER A 229 5.95 11.87 -24.82
C SER A 229 6.07 10.60 -23.97
N TRP A 230 6.80 10.68 -22.86
CA TRP A 230 6.93 9.65 -21.85
C TRP A 230 5.77 9.61 -20.83
N SER A 231 4.80 10.51 -20.90
CA SER A 231 3.63 10.49 -20.02
C SER A 231 2.84 9.18 -20.17
N GLY A 232 2.51 8.53 -19.06
CA GLY A 232 1.91 7.19 -19.05
C GLY A 232 2.89 6.04 -19.33
N CYS A 233 4.16 6.34 -19.58
CA CYS A 233 5.26 5.38 -19.63
C CYS A 233 6.00 5.32 -18.28
N HIS A 234 6.93 4.37 -18.13
CA HIS A 234 7.69 4.10 -16.91
C HIS A 234 9.21 4.19 -17.17
N PRO A 235 9.72 5.32 -17.73
CA PRO A 235 11.15 5.44 -18.07
C PRO A 235 12.07 5.39 -16.85
N TRP A 236 11.55 5.72 -15.66
CA TRP A 236 12.30 5.81 -14.42
C TRP A 236 12.29 4.52 -13.59
N GLU A 237 11.43 3.56 -13.93
CA GLU A 237 11.27 2.30 -13.20
C GLU A 237 12.43 1.34 -13.49
N ILE A 238 13.51 1.49 -12.72
CA ILE A 238 14.73 0.71 -12.92
C ILE A 238 14.62 -0.70 -12.34
N TYR A 239 13.75 -0.93 -11.35
CA TYR A 239 13.46 -2.28 -10.85
C TYR A 239 11.97 -2.55 -11.07
N ARG A 240 11.66 -3.53 -11.93
CA ARG A 240 10.27 -3.92 -12.22
C ARG A 240 9.52 -4.30 -10.96
N GLY A 241 8.28 -3.85 -10.84
CA GLY A 241 7.38 -4.24 -9.77
C GLY A 241 5.91 -3.88 -10.03
N GLY A 242 5.04 -4.28 -9.11
CA GLY A 242 3.68 -3.72 -9.07
C GLY A 242 3.71 -2.30 -8.51
N ASN A 243 2.54 -1.66 -8.37
CA ASN A 243 2.41 -0.26 -7.92
C ASN A 243 3.12 0.05 -6.59
N SER A 244 3.42 -0.95 -5.76
CA SER A 244 4.13 -0.77 -4.49
C SER A 244 5.53 -1.38 -4.46
N THR A 245 5.94 -2.22 -5.42
CA THR A 245 7.17 -3.05 -5.29
C THR A 245 8.27 -2.74 -6.30
N HIS A 246 8.11 -1.66 -7.07
CA HIS A 246 9.13 -1.15 -7.97
C HIS A 246 10.13 -0.23 -7.25
N ILE A 247 11.25 0.07 -7.91
CA ILE A 247 12.19 1.13 -7.51
C ILE A 247 12.32 2.07 -8.69
N ASP A 248 12.05 3.35 -8.44
CA ASP A 248 12.19 4.42 -9.42
C ASP A 248 13.46 5.22 -9.18
N MET A 249 14.09 5.59 -10.29
CA MET A 249 15.18 6.56 -10.34
C MET A 249 14.78 7.71 -11.25
N CYS A 250 13.94 8.58 -10.70
CA CYS A 250 13.34 9.70 -11.39
C CYS A 250 14.37 10.79 -11.68
N VAL A 251 14.35 11.32 -12.91
CA VAL A 251 15.07 12.55 -13.25
C VAL A 251 14.07 13.68 -13.35
N ALA A 252 14.30 14.75 -12.61
CA ALA A 252 13.38 15.89 -12.55
C ALA A 252 14.12 17.23 -12.60
N ARG A 253 13.37 18.30 -12.89
CA ARG A 253 13.86 19.66 -12.63
C ARG A 253 13.74 19.96 -11.13
N PRO A 254 14.71 20.68 -10.54
CA PRO A 254 14.57 21.20 -9.19
C PRO A 254 13.30 22.04 -9.05
N MET A 255 12.68 22.02 -7.87
CA MET A 255 11.62 22.97 -7.54
C MET A 255 12.19 24.39 -7.35
N GLY A 256 11.44 25.40 -7.76
CA GLY A 256 11.83 26.81 -7.59
C GLY A 256 12.77 27.32 -8.70
N ARG A 257 13.68 28.25 -8.34
CA ARG A 257 14.53 28.98 -9.32
C ARG A 257 15.87 28.29 -9.62
N GLN A 258 16.13 27.11 -9.06
CA GLN A 258 17.38 26.39 -9.31
C GLN A 258 17.40 25.81 -10.72
N LYS A 259 18.55 25.93 -11.41
CA LYS A 259 18.77 25.36 -12.73
C LYS A 259 19.44 23.99 -12.62
N GLY A 260 19.19 23.13 -13.61
CA GLY A 260 19.84 21.82 -13.70
C GLY A 260 18.82 20.68 -13.63
N TRP A 261 19.27 19.57 -13.04
CA TRP A 261 18.55 18.31 -12.94
C TRP A 261 18.80 17.66 -11.59
N GLU A 262 17.77 17.08 -11.02
CA GLU A 262 17.84 16.22 -9.83
C GLU A 262 17.62 14.78 -10.25
N VAL A 263 18.36 13.87 -9.62
CA VAL A 263 18.08 12.44 -9.67
C VAL A 263 17.54 12.04 -8.32
N ARG A 264 16.36 11.44 -8.32
CA ARG A 264 15.59 11.06 -7.15
C ARG A 264 15.41 9.56 -7.12
N LEU A 265 15.68 8.95 -5.98
CA LEU A 265 15.56 7.52 -5.75
C LEU A 265 14.37 7.27 -4.83
N GLN A 266 13.43 6.46 -5.28
CA GLN A 266 12.17 6.20 -4.57
C GLN A 266 11.82 4.70 -4.58
N ALA A 267 11.43 4.19 -3.42
CA ALA A 267 10.78 2.89 -3.27
C ALA A 267 9.84 2.88 -2.05
N SER A 268 8.55 2.74 -2.28
CA SER A 268 7.57 2.74 -1.20
C SER A 268 7.63 1.46 -0.35
N SER A 269 7.79 0.29 -0.97
CA SER A 269 7.80 -1.00 -0.26
C SER A 269 9.06 -1.24 0.57
N SER A 270 8.85 -1.66 1.81
CA SER A 270 9.92 -2.16 2.67
C SER A 270 10.56 -3.45 2.18
N ALA A 271 9.92 -4.20 1.27
CA ALA A 271 10.55 -5.34 0.61
C ALA A 271 11.66 -4.92 -0.38
N ARG A 272 11.65 -3.65 -0.83
CA ARG A 272 12.68 -3.06 -1.69
C ARG A 272 13.60 -2.07 -0.97
N LEU A 273 13.36 -1.82 0.32
CA LEU A 273 14.11 -0.84 1.09
C LEU A 273 15.59 -1.18 1.14
N VAL A 274 15.94 -2.45 1.31
CA VAL A 274 17.35 -2.89 1.39
C VAL A 274 18.05 -2.67 0.05
N GLU A 275 17.43 -3.04 -1.07
CA GLU A 275 18.00 -2.76 -2.39
C GLU A 275 18.17 -1.25 -2.63
N THR A 276 17.18 -0.46 -2.21
CA THR A 276 17.22 1.01 -2.35
C THR A 276 18.36 1.62 -1.54
N CYS A 277 18.56 1.18 -0.30
CA CYS A 277 19.69 1.61 0.53
C CYS A 277 21.02 1.30 -0.16
N ARG A 278 21.17 0.11 -0.73
CA ARG A 278 22.40 -0.28 -1.44
C ARG A 278 22.63 0.52 -2.71
N ILE A 279 21.56 0.88 -3.44
CA ILE A 279 21.64 1.77 -4.59
C ILE A 279 22.16 3.14 -4.15
N ALA A 280 21.58 3.74 -3.11
CA ALA A 280 22.02 5.04 -2.60
C ALA A 280 23.50 5.03 -2.17
N LEU A 281 23.94 3.97 -1.49
CA LEU A 281 25.35 3.76 -1.12
C LEU A 281 26.26 3.64 -2.36
N ALA A 282 25.85 2.88 -3.37
CA ALA A 282 26.60 2.72 -4.61
C ALA A 282 26.72 4.03 -5.40
N LEU A 283 25.64 4.84 -5.43
CA LEU A 283 25.63 6.15 -6.06
C LEU A 283 26.56 7.14 -5.34
N LYS A 284 26.52 7.18 -3.99
CA LYS A 284 27.48 7.95 -3.19
C LYS A 284 28.93 7.56 -3.50
N LYS A 285 29.22 6.26 -3.57
CA LYS A 285 30.57 5.75 -3.88
C LYS A 285 31.04 6.13 -5.29
N ALA A 286 30.10 6.26 -6.24
CA ALA A 286 30.38 6.64 -7.61
C ALA A 286 30.38 8.17 -7.84
N ASP A 287 30.26 8.98 -6.78
CA ASP A 287 30.12 10.44 -6.85
C ASP A 287 28.96 10.89 -7.76
N LEU A 288 27.84 10.16 -7.69
CA LEU A 288 26.61 10.45 -8.41
C LEU A 288 25.59 11.08 -7.47
N PRO A 289 25.32 12.41 -7.57
CA PRO A 289 24.37 13.09 -6.71
C PRO A 289 22.96 12.49 -6.83
N VAL A 290 22.36 12.13 -5.69
CA VAL A 290 21.02 11.54 -5.62
C VAL A 290 20.27 12.05 -4.39
N ILE A 291 18.99 12.32 -4.55
CA ILE A 291 18.04 12.59 -3.48
C ILE A 291 17.32 11.28 -3.18
N VAL A 292 17.27 10.85 -1.93
CA VAL A 292 16.41 9.73 -1.54
C VAL A 292 15.08 10.34 -1.09
N ASP A 293 14.01 10.09 -1.85
CA ASP A 293 12.69 10.61 -1.52
C ASP A 293 12.16 9.92 -0.25
N GLU A 294 11.32 10.63 0.52
CA GLU A 294 10.77 10.17 1.80
C GLU A 294 11.83 9.69 2.81
N ALA A 295 12.99 10.36 2.85
CA ALA A 295 14.15 9.96 3.66
C ALA A 295 13.80 9.66 5.14
N ASP A 296 12.88 10.42 5.74
CA ASP A 296 12.40 10.18 7.11
C ASP A 296 11.70 8.83 7.27
N SER A 297 10.93 8.39 6.27
CA SER A 297 10.30 7.07 6.29
C SER A 297 11.34 5.94 6.24
N TYR A 298 12.41 6.10 5.48
CA TYR A 298 13.53 5.16 5.48
C TYR A 298 14.28 5.17 6.81
N LEU A 299 14.56 6.35 7.34
CA LEU A 299 15.25 6.56 8.61
C LEU A 299 14.52 5.82 9.74
N ASN A 300 13.21 6.07 9.87
CA ASN A 300 12.40 5.47 10.92
C ASN A 300 12.34 3.95 10.80
N ARG A 301 12.18 3.42 9.57
CA ARG A 301 12.18 1.96 9.32
C ARG A 301 13.52 1.29 9.65
N ILE A 302 14.65 1.91 9.30
CA ILE A 302 16.00 1.39 9.58
C ILE A 302 16.30 1.42 11.09
N LEU A 303 15.69 2.36 11.83
CA LEU A 303 15.84 2.53 13.27
C LEU A 303 14.77 1.82 14.11
N ASP A 304 13.82 1.12 13.47
CA ASP A 304 12.65 0.49 14.10
C ASP A 304 11.75 1.48 14.89
N GLN A 305 11.67 2.73 14.42
CA GLN A 305 10.95 3.84 15.07
C GLN A 305 9.58 4.13 14.42
N ASP A 306 9.25 3.49 13.31
CA ASP A 306 7.97 3.64 12.64
C ASP A 306 6.89 2.70 13.19
N TRP A 307 5.66 2.97 12.76
CA TRP A 307 4.49 2.16 13.04
C TRP A 307 4.24 1.15 11.93
N VAL A 308 3.89 -0.07 12.35
CA VAL A 308 3.37 -1.12 11.48
C VAL A 308 1.87 -1.23 11.71
N GLY A 309 1.10 -1.22 10.63
CA GLY A 309 -0.35 -1.41 10.68
C GLY A 309 -0.68 -2.86 11.04
N VAL A 310 -1.58 -3.05 12.00
CA VAL A 310 -2.25 -4.31 12.29
C VAL A 310 -3.58 -4.26 11.57
N VAL A 311 -3.70 -5.05 10.50
CA VAL A 311 -4.93 -5.09 9.71
C VAL A 311 -5.86 -6.21 10.21
N PRO A 312 -7.18 -6.03 10.06
CA PRO A 312 -8.17 -7.07 10.32
C PRO A 312 -7.88 -8.35 9.53
N GLN A 313 -8.28 -9.50 10.07
CA GLN A 313 -8.00 -10.81 9.48
C GLN A 313 -8.61 -10.97 8.09
N GLU A 314 -9.75 -10.33 7.86
CA GLU A 314 -10.49 -10.32 6.61
C GLU A 314 -9.90 -9.42 5.52
N GLU A 315 -8.96 -8.54 5.88
CA GLU A 315 -8.36 -7.59 4.94
C GLU A 315 -7.04 -8.10 4.35
N GLY A 316 -6.82 -7.76 3.08
CA GLY A 316 -5.54 -8.00 2.42
C GLY A 316 -4.44 -7.12 3.00
N ILE A 317 -3.26 -7.68 3.24
CA ILE A 317 -2.07 -6.90 3.64
C ILE A 317 -1.61 -5.99 2.49
N ALA A 318 -1.82 -6.42 1.25
CA ALA A 318 -1.45 -5.65 0.07
C ALA A 318 -2.22 -4.32 0.06
N TYR A 319 -1.47 -3.21 0.06
CA TYR A 319 -2.02 -1.83 0.14
C TYR A 319 -2.78 -1.48 1.42
N GLY A 320 -2.83 -2.38 2.43
CA GLY A 320 -3.55 -2.12 3.68
C GLY A 320 -3.08 -0.85 4.42
N TRP A 321 -1.85 -0.42 4.17
CA TRP A 321 -1.31 0.83 4.73
C TRP A 321 -2.09 2.09 4.30
N GLN A 322 -2.80 2.04 3.18
CA GLN A 322 -3.61 3.16 2.67
C GLN A 322 -4.84 3.44 3.54
N SER A 323 -5.31 2.43 4.29
CA SER A 323 -6.45 2.55 5.20
C SER A 323 -6.09 3.19 6.55
N PHE A 324 -4.81 3.49 6.78
CA PHE A 324 -4.35 4.11 8.02
C PHE A 324 -4.28 5.62 7.89
N PRO A 325 -4.64 6.39 8.94
CA PRO A 325 -4.46 7.84 8.95
C PRO A 325 -2.99 8.22 8.74
N GLN A 326 -2.76 9.27 7.94
CA GLN A 326 -1.41 9.65 7.47
C GLN A 326 -0.44 9.98 8.62
N GLU A 327 -0.94 10.50 9.73
CA GLU A 327 -0.17 10.84 10.93
C GLU A 327 0.55 9.63 11.56
N TRP A 328 0.07 8.41 11.30
CA TRP A 328 0.74 7.19 11.77
C TRP A 328 1.92 6.78 10.88
N GLY A 329 2.03 7.32 9.66
CA GLY A 329 3.14 7.03 8.75
C GLY A 329 3.30 5.55 8.42
N VAL A 330 2.21 4.78 8.43
CA VAL A 330 2.23 3.33 8.21
C VAL A 330 2.68 3.03 6.78
N ARG A 331 3.68 2.15 6.64
CA ARG A 331 4.19 1.66 5.34
C ARG A 331 4.06 0.16 5.15
N ASP A 332 4.05 -0.58 6.25
CA ASP A 332 3.89 -2.02 6.24
C ASP A 332 2.70 -2.41 7.11
N CYS A 333 2.08 -3.52 6.75
CA CYS A 333 0.97 -4.10 7.49
C CYS A 333 1.28 -5.55 7.84
N VAL A 334 0.71 -5.99 8.96
CA VAL A 334 0.80 -7.35 9.45
C VAL A 334 -0.60 -7.78 9.93
N ARG A 335 -0.92 -9.06 9.80
CA ARG A 335 -2.10 -9.62 10.44
C ARG A 335 -1.78 -10.14 11.82
N LEU A 336 -2.74 -10.05 12.72
CA LEU A 336 -2.60 -10.51 14.09
C LEU A 336 -2.32 -12.02 14.19
N ASP A 337 -2.88 -12.82 13.26
CA ASP A 337 -2.72 -14.27 13.21
C ASP A 337 -1.27 -14.70 12.97
N LEU A 338 -0.51 -13.93 12.19
CA LEU A 338 0.89 -14.21 11.87
C LEU A 338 1.75 -14.32 13.14
N PHE A 339 1.51 -13.48 14.15
CA PHE A 339 2.20 -13.57 15.45
C PHE A 339 2.00 -14.94 16.11
N TYR A 340 0.80 -15.51 15.98
CA TYR A 340 0.45 -16.79 16.59
C TYR A 340 0.96 -17.98 15.78
N GLU A 341 0.85 -17.91 14.46
CA GLU A 341 1.24 -18.96 13.52
C GLU A 341 2.74 -19.20 13.56
N GLU A 342 3.51 -18.12 13.61
CA GLU A 342 4.96 -18.17 13.67
C GLU A 342 5.50 -18.49 15.08
N ASN A 343 4.66 -18.37 16.12
CA ASN A 343 5.04 -18.65 17.51
C ASN A 343 4.00 -19.54 18.22
N PRO A 344 3.75 -20.77 17.75
CA PRO A 344 2.65 -21.60 18.24
C PRO A 344 2.76 -21.92 19.74
N LYS A 345 3.98 -22.10 20.25
CA LYS A 345 4.25 -22.35 21.68
C LYS A 345 3.94 -21.12 22.57
N ALA A 346 4.15 -19.91 22.06
CA ALA A 346 3.90 -18.67 22.78
C ALA A 346 2.48 -18.12 22.57
N LYS A 347 1.65 -18.77 21.74
CA LYS A 347 0.31 -18.30 21.37
C LYS A 347 -0.59 -17.91 22.55
N PRO A 348 -0.69 -18.68 23.66
CA PRO A 348 -1.49 -18.25 24.82
C PRO A 348 -0.98 -16.96 25.45
N TRP A 349 0.35 -16.82 25.56
CA TRP A 349 0.99 -15.62 26.08
C TRP A 349 0.78 -14.43 25.14
N LEU A 350 0.97 -14.61 23.82
CA LEU A 350 0.76 -13.57 22.81
C LEU A 350 -0.68 -13.08 22.79
N LYS A 351 -1.66 -13.98 22.88
CA LYS A 351 -3.09 -13.59 22.96
C LYS A 351 -3.37 -12.66 24.15
N LYS A 352 -2.70 -12.89 25.29
CA LYS A 352 -2.86 -12.08 26.50
C LYS A 352 -2.19 -10.71 26.40
N HIS A 353 -1.03 -10.62 25.73
CA HIS A 353 -0.21 -9.41 25.77
C HIS A 353 -0.25 -8.56 24.50
N LEU A 354 -0.55 -9.13 23.33
CA LEU A 354 -0.64 -8.32 22.09
C LEU A 354 -1.72 -7.23 22.19
N GLN A 355 -2.80 -7.51 22.95
CA GLN A 355 -3.86 -6.54 23.19
C GLN A 355 -3.37 -5.25 23.85
N SER A 356 -2.35 -5.32 24.73
CA SER A 356 -1.82 -4.16 25.44
C SER A 356 -0.63 -3.49 24.73
N VAL A 357 0.00 -4.19 23.78
CA VAL A 357 1.15 -3.68 23.01
C VAL A 357 0.71 -2.99 21.72
N ILE A 358 -0.44 -3.39 21.17
CA ILE A 358 -1.05 -2.76 20.00
C ILE A 358 -1.88 -1.56 20.46
N TYR A 359 -1.65 -0.42 19.81
CA TYR A 359 -2.55 0.72 19.93
C TYR A 359 -3.72 0.52 18.94
N TRP A 360 -4.91 0.25 19.46
CA TRP A 360 -6.09 0.01 18.65
C TRP A 360 -6.70 1.32 18.19
N LEU A 361 -6.92 1.45 16.88
CA LEU A 361 -7.51 2.64 16.29
C LEU A 361 -9.03 2.58 16.40
N PRO A 362 -9.72 3.74 16.38
CA PRO A 362 -11.15 3.77 16.13
C PRO A 362 -11.46 3.09 14.79
N GLU A 363 -12.53 2.30 14.74
CA GLU A 363 -13.03 1.76 13.48
C GLU A 363 -13.88 2.81 12.77
N GLU A 364 -13.72 2.95 11.46
CA GLU A 364 -14.67 3.70 10.65
C GLU A 364 -16.00 2.95 10.63
N LEU A 365 -17.00 3.50 11.30
CA LEU A 365 -18.29 2.86 11.52
C LEU A 365 -19.42 3.83 11.23
N THR A 366 -20.34 3.41 10.37
CA THR A 366 -21.56 4.15 10.11
C THR A 366 -22.53 3.98 11.28
N ALA A 367 -22.75 5.06 12.03
CA ALA A 367 -23.59 5.03 13.23
C ALA A 367 -24.61 6.17 13.35
N PHE A 368 -24.68 7.09 12.39
CA PHE A 368 -25.57 8.25 12.46
C PHE A 368 -26.68 8.17 11.42
N LEU A 369 -27.92 8.33 11.86
CA LEU A 369 -29.10 8.37 11.00
C LEU A 369 -29.34 9.77 10.44
N LYS A 370 -30.02 9.83 9.29
CA LYS A 370 -30.42 11.07 8.63
C LYS A 370 -31.51 11.83 9.35
#